data_AF-A0A6P3Z6A2-F1
#
_entry.id   AF-A0A6P3Z6A2-F1
#
_cell.length_a   1.000
_cell.length_b   1.000
_cell.length_c   1.000
_cell.angle_alpha   90.00
_cell.angle_beta   90.00
_cell.angle_gamma   90.00
#
_symmetry.space_group_name_H-M   'P 1'
#
loop_
_entity.id
_entity.type
_entity.pdbx_description
1 polymer ?
#
loop_
_entity_poly.entity_id
_entity_poly.type
_entity_poly.pdbx_seq_one_letter_code
_entity_poly.pdbx_strand_id
1 'polypeptide(L)'
;MATKYVYPQHLVRLRWEELSSIERRNFANVALDLMSEMANPCEEWALKSQTAALVAEIVRREVHLWHELLPSLVSLSGKGPVQAELVSMMLRWLPEDITVHNEDLEGDRRRLLLRGLTQSLPEILPLLYTLLERHFGCAVNEAGKQQLDLAKQHAATVTATLNAVNAYAEWAPLPDLAKYGIIHGCSFLLSSPDFRLHACEFFKLVSPRKRPVDESAPDFDSAMRNIFHTLMNLSKEFLYKSGSSSGALDESDIEFAEYICESMVFLGSSNLQCIAGDSTLLPLYFQLMLGFFQHFKLALHFQSLLFWLV
;
A
#
# COMPACT_ATOMS: atom_id res chain seq x y z
N MET A 1 -0.28 29.38 -11.25
CA MET A 1 -0.59 27.94 -11.44
C MET A 1 -1.41 27.39 -10.27
N ALA A 2 -1.03 27.64 -9.01
CA ALA A 2 -1.82 27.24 -7.81
C ALA A 2 -3.30 27.70 -7.83
N THR A 3 -3.60 28.88 -8.36
CA THR A 3 -4.98 29.42 -8.46
C THR A 3 -5.90 28.62 -9.40
N LYS A 4 -5.38 27.82 -10.33
CA LYS A 4 -6.22 27.00 -11.24
C LYS A 4 -6.85 25.78 -10.56
N TYR A 5 -6.28 25.29 -9.45
CA TYR A 5 -6.72 24.04 -8.79
C TYR A 5 -7.45 24.28 -7.47
N VAL A 6 -7.19 25.42 -6.81
CA VAL A 6 -7.93 25.84 -5.61
C VAL A 6 -9.41 26.07 -5.91
N TYR A 7 -9.74 26.61 -7.09
CA TYR A 7 -11.13 26.90 -7.46
C TYR A 7 -11.98 25.63 -7.72
N PRO A 8 -11.52 24.62 -8.49
CA PRO A 8 -12.18 23.33 -8.60
C PRO A 8 -12.36 22.62 -7.25
N GLN A 9 -11.32 22.55 -6.41
CA GLN A 9 -11.44 21.92 -5.09
C GLN A 9 -12.44 22.66 -4.19
N HIS A 10 -12.45 23.99 -4.21
CA HIS A 10 -13.42 24.81 -3.49
C HIS A 10 -14.85 24.57 -4.01
N LEU A 11 -15.03 24.42 -5.32
CA LEU A 11 -16.33 24.16 -5.93
C LEU A 11 -16.88 22.79 -5.48
N VAL A 12 -16.06 21.73 -5.54
CA VAL A 12 -16.43 20.38 -5.08
C VAL A 12 -16.69 20.36 -3.57
N ARG A 13 -15.95 21.14 -2.78
CA ARG A 13 -16.11 21.13 -1.33
C ARG A 13 -17.29 21.91 -0.82
N LEU A 14 -17.59 23.07 -1.40
CA LEU A 14 -18.55 24.02 -0.83
C LEU A 14 -19.85 24.19 -1.64
N ARG A 15 -19.85 23.85 -2.93
CA ARG A 15 -20.97 24.14 -3.83
C ARG A 15 -21.42 22.95 -4.67
N TRP A 16 -20.97 21.73 -4.34
CA TRP A 16 -21.35 20.51 -5.06
C TRP A 16 -22.85 20.28 -5.09
N GLU A 17 -23.55 20.60 -4.00
CA GLU A 17 -25.00 20.42 -3.91
C GLU A 17 -25.79 21.39 -4.79
N GLU A 18 -25.17 22.49 -5.24
CA GLU A 18 -25.80 23.44 -6.16
C GLU A 18 -25.78 22.95 -7.63
N LEU A 19 -24.95 21.95 -7.95
CA LEU A 19 -24.85 21.38 -9.29
C LEU A 19 -25.94 20.34 -9.54
N SER A 20 -26.51 20.35 -10.74
CA SER A 20 -27.36 19.28 -11.25
C SER A 20 -26.56 18.00 -11.50
N SER A 21 -27.23 16.84 -11.55
CA SER A 21 -26.58 15.56 -11.81
C SER A 21 -25.79 15.51 -13.12
N ILE A 22 -26.22 16.26 -14.14
CA ILE A 22 -25.50 16.32 -15.42
C ILE A 22 -24.24 17.19 -15.32
N GLU A 23 -24.30 18.30 -14.58
CA GLU A 23 -23.14 19.16 -14.33
C GLU A 23 -22.09 18.43 -13.48
N ARG A 24 -22.51 17.66 -12.48
CA ARG A 24 -21.62 16.82 -11.67
C ARG A 24 -20.90 15.78 -12.51
N ARG A 25 -21.62 15.07 -13.38
CA ARG A 25 -21.02 14.09 -14.30
C ARG A 25 -20.06 14.77 -15.30
N ASN A 26 -20.46 15.89 -15.89
CA ASN A 26 -19.58 16.65 -16.79
C ASN A 26 -18.31 17.12 -16.07
N PHE A 27 -18.43 17.60 -14.84
CA PHE A 27 -17.30 18.01 -14.03
C PHE A 27 -16.36 16.84 -13.71
N ALA A 28 -16.91 15.68 -13.38
CA ALA A 28 -16.12 14.46 -13.16
C ALA A 28 -15.31 14.06 -14.40
N ASN A 29 -15.91 14.12 -15.59
CA ASN A 29 -15.22 13.86 -16.85
C ASN A 29 -14.11 14.89 -17.10
N VAL A 30 -14.37 16.18 -16.89
CA VAL A 30 -13.36 17.24 -17.04
C VAL A 30 -12.20 17.05 -16.05
N ALA A 31 -12.47 16.66 -14.81
CA ALA A 31 -11.43 16.38 -13.83
C ALA A 31 -10.57 15.17 -14.22
N LEU A 32 -11.19 14.14 -14.82
CA LEU A 32 -10.48 12.98 -15.34
C LEU A 32 -9.62 13.32 -16.56
N ASP A 33 -10.14 14.13 -17.48
CA ASP A 33 -9.40 14.64 -18.64
C ASP A 33 -8.20 15.48 -18.20
N LEU A 34 -8.39 16.36 -17.21
CA LEU A 34 -7.31 17.13 -16.59
C LEU A 34 -6.24 16.22 -16.00
N MET A 35 -6.64 15.14 -15.30
CA MET A 35 -5.67 14.16 -14.81
C MET A 35 -4.90 13.50 -15.97
N SER A 36 -5.55 13.19 -17.09
CA SER A 36 -4.87 12.67 -18.27
C SER A 36 -3.90 13.68 -18.89
N GLU A 37 -4.22 14.97 -18.90
CA GLU A 37 -3.34 16.06 -19.37
C GLU A 37 -2.11 16.22 -18.46
N MET A 38 -2.29 16.01 -17.16
CA MET A 38 -1.24 16.07 -16.14
C MET A 38 -0.27 14.88 -16.19
N ALA A 39 -0.52 13.89 -17.06
CA ALA A 39 0.33 12.73 -17.25
C ALA A 39 1.61 13.03 -18.05
N ASN A 40 2.33 14.07 -17.65
CA ASN A 40 3.59 14.51 -18.22
C ASN A 40 4.75 14.18 -17.25
N PRO A 41 5.83 13.50 -17.70
CA PRO A 41 7.00 13.21 -16.88
C PRO A 41 7.66 14.45 -16.26
N CYS A 42 7.59 15.61 -16.93
CA CYS A 42 8.20 16.86 -16.49
C CYS A 42 7.33 17.64 -15.50
N GLU A 43 6.10 17.20 -15.26
CA GLU A 43 5.16 17.90 -14.38
C GLU A 43 5.53 17.71 -12.91
N GLU A 44 5.35 18.76 -12.11
CA GLU A 44 5.63 18.71 -10.69
C GLU A 44 4.74 17.70 -9.96
N TRP A 45 5.34 16.90 -9.09
CA TRP A 45 4.63 15.91 -8.27
C TRP A 45 3.44 16.52 -7.51
N ALA A 46 3.59 17.76 -7.01
CA ALA A 46 2.53 18.44 -6.28
C ALA A 46 1.26 18.66 -7.13
N LEU A 47 1.42 19.01 -8.41
CA LEU A 47 0.29 19.25 -9.31
C LEU A 47 -0.38 17.95 -9.73
N LYS A 48 0.41 16.90 -9.97
CA LYS A 48 -0.08 15.53 -10.17
C LYS A 48 -0.95 15.06 -8.99
N SER A 49 -0.41 15.19 -7.77
CA SER A 49 -1.08 14.78 -6.54
C SER A 49 -2.36 15.58 -6.27
N GLN A 50 -2.35 16.91 -6.50
CA GLN A 50 -3.55 17.75 -6.36
C GLN A 50 -4.66 17.37 -7.33
N THR A 51 -4.30 16.99 -8.56
CA THR A 51 -5.28 16.58 -9.58
C THR A 51 -5.86 15.22 -9.24
N ALA A 52 -5.02 14.27 -8.80
CA ALA A 52 -5.48 12.97 -8.29
C ALA A 52 -6.43 13.12 -7.09
N ALA A 53 -6.09 14.01 -6.15
CA ALA A 53 -6.94 14.32 -4.99
C ALA A 53 -8.28 14.94 -5.40
N LEU A 54 -8.31 15.80 -6.44
CA LEU A 54 -9.57 16.36 -6.94
C LEU A 54 -10.52 15.26 -7.45
N VAL A 55 -10.01 14.28 -8.20
CA VAL A 55 -10.85 13.17 -8.70
C VAL A 55 -11.33 12.30 -7.52
N ALA A 56 -10.48 12.05 -6.52
CA ALA A 56 -10.87 11.32 -5.31
C ALA A 56 -11.95 12.05 -4.50
N GLU A 57 -11.85 13.38 -4.35
CA GLU A 57 -12.86 14.20 -3.66
C GLU A 57 -14.22 14.15 -4.39
N ILE A 58 -14.24 14.13 -5.73
CA ILE A 58 -15.49 13.96 -6.50
C ILE A 58 -16.15 12.62 -6.16
N VAL A 59 -15.37 11.53 -6.10
CA VAL A 59 -15.87 10.20 -5.71
C VAL A 59 -16.37 10.20 -4.25
N ARG A 60 -15.65 10.87 -3.35
CA ARG A 60 -16.05 11.05 -1.94
C ARG A 60 -17.40 11.76 -1.83
N ARG A 61 -17.66 12.76 -2.69
CA ARG A 61 -18.95 13.47 -2.75
C ARG A 61 -20.04 12.66 -3.42
N GLU A 62 -19.70 11.82 -4.38
CA GLU A 62 -20.70 11.13 -5.19
C GLU A 62 -20.25 9.72 -5.58
N VAL A 63 -20.45 8.78 -4.62
CA VAL A 63 -19.97 7.39 -4.72
C VAL A 63 -20.45 6.67 -5.97
N HIS A 64 -21.63 7.01 -6.52
CA HIS A 64 -22.12 6.35 -7.73
C HIS A 64 -21.29 6.68 -8.97
N LEU A 65 -20.63 7.85 -9.01
CA LEU A 65 -19.71 8.19 -10.09
C LEU A 65 -18.46 7.31 -10.08
N TRP A 66 -18.11 6.69 -8.96
CA TRP A 66 -16.97 5.77 -8.89
C TRP A 66 -17.07 4.64 -9.91
N HIS A 67 -18.23 3.98 -9.97
CA HIS A 67 -18.46 2.88 -10.92
C HIS A 67 -18.46 3.36 -12.38
N GLU A 68 -18.83 4.61 -12.64
CA GLU A 68 -18.75 5.22 -13.98
C GLU A 68 -17.30 5.57 -14.36
N LEU A 69 -16.49 6.04 -13.41
CA LEU A 69 -15.11 6.50 -13.63
C LEU A 69 -14.08 5.37 -13.66
N LEU A 70 -14.31 4.29 -12.91
CA LEU A 70 -13.35 3.19 -12.72
C LEU A 70 -12.86 2.58 -14.06
N PRO A 71 -13.71 2.26 -15.06
CA PRO A 71 -13.24 1.73 -16.34
C PRO A 71 -12.30 2.69 -17.07
N SER A 72 -12.55 3.99 -16.99
CA SER A 72 -11.72 5.02 -17.61
C SER A 72 -10.38 5.18 -16.89
N LEU A 73 -10.36 5.04 -15.55
CA LEU A 73 -9.13 5.02 -14.76
C LEU A 73 -8.26 3.78 -15.07
N VAL A 74 -8.89 2.61 -15.18
CA VAL A 74 -8.22 1.37 -15.59
C VAL A 74 -7.59 1.55 -16.98
N SER A 75 -8.37 2.06 -17.95
CA SER A 75 -7.88 2.35 -19.29
C SER A 75 -6.72 3.35 -19.30
N LEU A 76 -6.82 4.43 -18.51
CA LEU A 76 -5.77 5.44 -18.37
C LEU A 76 -4.47 4.82 -17.83
N SER A 77 -4.56 3.99 -16.78
CA SER A 77 -3.39 3.34 -16.18
C SER A 77 -2.63 2.44 -17.18
N GLY A 78 -3.31 1.91 -18.20
CA GLY A 78 -2.72 1.08 -19.22
C GLY A 78 -1.83 1.82 -20.24
N LYS A 79 -1.94 3.15 -20.34
CA LYS A 79 -1.32 3.96 -21.40
C LYS A 79 0.19 4.18 -21.22
N GLY A 80 0.69 4.17 -19.98
CA GLY A 80 2.10 4.44 -19.71
C GLY A 80 2.40 4.62 -18.21
N PRO A 81 3.69 4.70 -17.83
CA PRO A 81 4.10 4.79 -16.42
C PRO A 81 3.57 6.04 -15.71
N VAL A 82 3.54 7.19 -16.38
CA VAL A 82 3.07 8.44 -15.76
C VAL A 82 1.56 8.44 -15.55
N GLN A 83 0.80 7.85 -16.47
CA GLN A 83 -0.65 7.69 -16.33
C GLN A 83 -0.97 6.69 -15.20
N ALA A 84 -0.23 5.57 -15.13
CA ALA A 84 -0.34 4.61 -14.05
C ALA A 84 0.03 5.23 -12.69
N GLU A 85 1.07 6.06 -12.63
CA GLU A 85 1.47 6.80 -11.44
C GLU A 85 0.31 7.65 -10.91
N LEU A 86 -0.33 8.43 -11.79
CA LEU A 86 -1.48 9.28 -11.44
C LEU A 86 -2.69 8.48 -10.96
N VAL A 87 -3.01 7.38 -11.63
CA VAL A 87 -4.10 6.50 -11.21
C VAL A 87 -3.80 5.90 -9.83
N SER A 88 -2.55 5.45 -9.58
CA SER A 88 -2.14 4.98 -8.26
C SER A 88 -2.21 6.07 -7.19
N MET A 89 -1.83 7.31 -7.50
CA MET A 89 -2.02 8.45 -6.59
C MET A 89 -3.49 8.69 -6.24
N MET A 90 -4.37 8.61 -7.24
CA MET A 90 -5.81 8.78 -7.03
C MET A 90 -6.40 7.64 -6.19
N LEU A 91 -6.02 6.40 -6.51
CA LEU A 91 -6.44 5.21 -5.77
C LEU A 91 -5.98 5.23 -4.30
N ARG A 92 -4.86 5.89 -4.00
CA ARG A 92 -4.38 6.13 -2.63
C ARG A 92 -5.25 7.16 -1.89
N TRP A 93 -5.59 8.27 -2.55
CA TRP A 93 -6.42 9.33 -1.94
C TRP A 93 -7.82 8.84 -1.56
N LEU A 94 -8.42 7.94 -2.34
CA LEU A 94 -9.76 7.41 -2.08
C LEU A 94 -9.95 6.87 -0.65
N PRO A 95 -9.19 5.86 -0.19
CA PRO A 95 -9.30 5.37 1.18
C PRO A 95 -8.78 6.37 2.22
N GLU A 96 -7.67 7.09 1.96
CA GLU A 96 -7.08 8.04 2.92
C GLU A 96 -8.08 9.12 3.34
N ASP A 97 -8.84 9.65 2.40
CA ASP A 97 -9.88 10.65 2.64
C ASP A 97 -11.03 10.13 3.53
N ILE A 98 -11.19 8.80 3.64
CA ILE A 98 -12.26 8.18 4.41
C ILE A 98 -11.74 7.61 5.74
N THR A 99 -10.50 7.11 5.78
CA THR A 99 -9.93 6.45 6.97
C THR A 99 -9.08 7.39 7.81
N VAL A 100 -8.35 8.31 7.18
CA VAL A 100 -7.40 9.22 7.85
C VAL A 100 -7.97 10.65 7.92
N HIS A 101 -8.42 11.22 6.80
CA HIS A 101 -8.88 12.61 6.69
C HIS A 101 -10.41 12.73 6.72
N ASN A 102 -11.01 12.20 7.80
CA ASN A 102 -12.47 12.07 7.93
C ASN A 102 -13.12 12.97 9.00
N GLU A 103 -12.41 13.99 9.48
CA GLU A 103 -12.89 14.90 10.54
C GLU A 103 -14.23 15.58 10.17
N ASP A 104 -14.49 15.76 8.88
CA ASP A 104 -15.71 16.34 8.31
C ASP A 104 -16.78 15.31 7.90
N LEU A 105 -16.53 14.00 8.01
CA LEU A 105 -17.48 12.96 7.62
C LEU A 105 -18.29 12.43 8.80
N GLU A 106 -19.62 12.53 8.69
CA GLU A 106 -20.53 11.85 9.60
C GLU A 106 -20.43 10.31 9.48
N GLY A 107 -20.76 9.62 10.57
CA GLY A 107 -20.60 8.15 10.66
C GLY A 107 -21.36 7.37 9.59
N ASP A 108 -22.59 7.77 9.23
CA ASP A 108 -23.37 7.11 8.17
C ASP A 108 -22.74 7.30 6.79
N ARG A 109 -22.26 8.51 6.49
CA ARG A 109 -21.61 8.82 5.22
C ARG A 109 -20.31 8.04 5.08
N ARG A 110 -19.52 7.95 6.15
CA ARG A 110 -18.28 7.15 6.19
C ARG A 110 -18.57 5.67 5.94
N ARG A 111 -19.59 5.09 6.58
CA ARG A 111 -20.01 3.70 6.35
C ARG A 111 -20.42 3.44 4.91
N LEU A 112 -21.18 4.36 4.30
CA LEU A 112 -21.60 4.25 2.90
C LEU A 112 -20.39 4.26 1.94
N LEU A 113 -19.45 5.18 2.16
CA LEU A 113 -18.22 5.31 1.37
C LEU A 113 -17.35 4.05 1.45
N LEU A 114 -17.08 3.58 2.68
CA LEU A 114 -16.31 2.35 2.89
C LEU A 114 -17.00 1.14 2.24
N ARG A 115 -18.33 1.03 2.34
CA ARG A 115 -19.07 -0.05 1.68
C ARG A 115 -18.89 -0.02 0.16
N GLY A 116 -18.97 1.16 -0.46
CA GLY A 116 -18.74 1.31 -1.90
C GLY A 116 -17.32 0.93 -2.33
N LEU A 117 -16.31 1.32 -1.55
CA LEU A 117 -14.93 0.91 -1.78
C LEU A 117 -14.74 -0.60 -1.60
N THR A 118 -15.28 -1.19 -0.53
CA THR A 118 -15.23 -2.64 -0.29
C THR A 118 -15.84 -3.43 -1.45
N GLN A 119 -16.96 -2.96 -2.01
CA GLN A 119 -17.60 -3.59 -3.18
C GLN A 119 -16.72 -3.55 -4.43
N SER A 120 -15.78 -2.59 -4.51
CA SER A 120 -14.89 -2.39 -5.65
C SER A 120 -13.53 -3.07 -5.48
N LEU A 121 -13.23 -3.65 -4.31
CA LEU A 121 -11.96 -4.36 -4.06
C LEU A 121 -11.66 -5.47 -5.08
N PRO A 122 -12.63 -6.26 -5.58
CA PRO A 122 -12.39 -7.24 -6.64
C PRO A 122 -11.85 -6.67 -7.94
N GLU A 123 -12.01 -5.37 -8.19
CA GLU A 123 -11.47 -4.68 -9.36
C GLU A 123 -10.19 -3.90 -9.01
N ILE A 124 -10.17 -3.23 -7.86
CA ILE A 124 -9.04 -2.40 -7.42
C ILE A 124 -7.80 -3.23 -7.07
N LEU A 125 -7.95 -4.31 -6.29
CA LEU A 125 -6.79 -5.08 -5.81
C LEU A 125 -6.06 -5.79 -6.97
N PRO A 126 -6.73 -6.45 -7.93
CA PRO A 126 -6.05 -6.98 -9.11
C PRO A 126 -5.37 -5.90 -9.97
N LEU A 127 -5.98 -4.71 -10.09
CA LEU A 127 -5.37 -3.59 -10.79
C LEU A 127 -4.05 -3.19 -10.10
N LEU A 128 -4.07 -2.97 -8.78
CA LEU A 128 -2.87 -2.60 -8.02
C LEU A 128 -1.78 -3.67 -8.15
N TYR A 129 -2.12 -4.96 -8.04
CA TYR A 129 -1.17 -6.04 -8.26
C TYR A 129 -0.55 -6.00 -9.67
N THR A 130 -1.39 -5.83 -10.70
CA THR A 130 -0.95 -5.75 -12.11
C THR A 130 0.00 -4.58 -12.32
N LEU A 131 -0.28 -3.42 -11.70
CA LEU A 131 0.58 -2.24 -11.79
C LEU A 131 1.93 -2.47 -11.10
N LEU A 132 1.96 -3.11 -9.92
CA LEU A 132 3.21 -3.50 -9.27
C LEU A 132 4.05 -4.42 -10.15
N GLU A 133 3.47 -5.53 -10.61
CA GLU A 133 4.17 -6.55 -11.40
C GLU A 133 4.71 -5.98 -12.72
N ARG A 134 3.84 -5.31 -13.49
CA ARG A 134 4.19 -4.76 -14.80
C ARG A 134 5.25 -3.69 -14.68
N HIS A 135 5.05 -2.68 -13.82
CA HIS A 135 5.95 -1.53 -13.77
C HIS A 135 7.28 -1.89 -13.09
N PHE A 136 7.30 -2.83 -12.13
CA PHE A 136 8.56 -3.36 -11.62
C PHE A 136 9.37 -4.07 -12.70
N GLY A 137 8.74 -5.00 -13.45
CA GLY A 137 9.39 -5.71 -14.54
C GLY A 137 9.93 -4.77 -15.62
N CYS A 138 9.15 -3.75 -15.99
CA CYS A 138 9.60 -2.72 -16.92
C CYS A 138 10.75 -1.87 -16.34
N ALA A 139 10.71 -1.46 -15.07
CA ALA A 139 11.79 -0.68 -14.45
C ALA A 139 13.12 -1.42 -14.53
N VAL A 140 13.14 -2.71 -14.17
CA VAL A 140 14.34 -3.57 -14.22
C VAL A 140 14.84 -3.71 -15.66
N ASN A 141 13.94 -3.99 -16.60
CA ASN A 141 14.27 -4.16 -18.01
C ASN A 141 14.87 -2.90 -18.64
N GLU A 142 14.24 -1.74 -18.41
CA GLU A 142 14.69 -0.47 -18.97
C GLU A 142 15.99 0.03 -18.30
N ALA A 143 16.18 -0.25 -17.01
CA ALA A 143 17.47 -0.03 -16.34
C ALA A 143 18.59 -0.88 -16.98
N GLY A 144 18.32 -2.15 -17.29
CA GLY A 144 19.25 -3.04 -17.98
C GLY A 144 19.63 -2.55 -19.39
N LYS A 145 18.71 -1.86 -20.07
CA LYS A 145 18.96 -1.21 -21.37
C LYS A 145 19.59 0.18 -21.26
N GLN A 146 19.95 0.63 -20.05
CA GLN A 146 20.46 1.97 -19.77
C GLN A 146 19.49 3.12 -20.11
N GLN A 147 18.18 2.83 -20.20
CA GLN A 147 17.13 3.84 -20.37
C GLN A 147 16.71 4.40 -19.00
N LEU A 148 17.62 5.13 -18.35
CA LEU A 148 17.47 5.54 -16.95
C LEU A 148 16.23 6.40 -16.69
N ASP A 149 15.88 7.30 -17.61
CA ASP A 149 14.71 8.18 -17.42
C ASP A 149 13.39 7.39 -17.45
N LEU A 150 13.28 6.42 -18.35
CA LEU A 150 12.10 5.56 -18.44
C LEU A 150 12.04 4.57 -17.28
N ALA A 151 13.19 4.02 -16.86
CA ALA A 151 13.29 3.19 -15.66
C ALA A 151 12.82 3.95 -14.40
N LYS A 152 13.23 5.22 -14.25
CA LYS A 152 12.77 6.09 -13.16
C LYS A 152 11.26 6.34 -13.19
N GLN A 153 10.67 6.53 -14.37
CA GLN A 153 9.22 6.69 -14.49
C GLN A 153 8.48 5.43 -14.02
N HIS A 154 8.94 4.24 -14.45
CA HIS A 154 8.38 2.98 -13.97
C HIS A 154 8.59 2.79 -12.46
N ALA A 155 9.76 3.12 -11.92
CA ALA A 155 10.02 3.07 -10.48
C ALA A 155 9.10 4.01 -9.69
N ALA A 156 8.85 5.22 -10.19
CA ALA A 156 7.89 6.15 -9.59
C ALA A 156 6.47 5.57 -9.57
N THR A 157 6.05 4.89 -10.65
CA THR A 157 4.78 4.15 -10.66
C THR A 157 4.73 3.06 -9.59
N VAL A 158 5.79 2.27 -9.42
CA VAL A 158 5.86 1.21 -8.40
C VAL A 158 5.70 1.81 -7.01
N THR A 159 6.44 2.87 -6.70
CA THR A 159 6.34 3.58 -5.41
C THR A 159 4.94 4.15 -5.17
N ALA A 160 4.34 4.82 -6.17
CA ALA A 160 2.97 5.33 -6.05
C ALA A 160 1.96 4.20 -5.82
N THR A 161 2.16 3.05 -6.46
CA THR A 161 1.29 1.88 -6.31
C THR A 161 1.45 1.20 -4.96
N LEU A 162 2.67 1.11 -4.41
CA LEU A 162 2.91 0.64 -3.04
C LEU A 162 2.23 1.55 -2.01
N ASN A 163 2.30 2.86 -2.19
CA ASN A 163 1.60 3.81 -1.31
C ASN A 163 0.09 3.63 -1.39
N ALA A 164 -0.47 3.39 -2.58
CA ALA A 164 -1.88 3.04 -2.71
C ALA A 164 -2.19 1.74 -1.96
N VAL A 165 -1.42 0.67 -2.20
CA VAL A 165 -1.56 -0.61 -1.50
C VAL A 165 -1.55 -0.44 0.01
N ASN A 166 -0.65 0.36 0.57
CA ASN A 166 -0.58 0.63 2.00
C ASN A 166 -1.87 1.29 2.52
N ALA A 167 -2.46 2.24 1.78
CA ALA A 167 -3.73 2.86 2.14
C ALA A 167 -4.92 1.89 2.14
N TYR A 168 -4.88 0.80 1.35
CA TYR A 168 -5.87 -0.29 1.43
C TYR A 168 -5.52 -1.31 2.53
N ALA A 169 -4.24 -1.53 2.81
CA ALA A 169 -3.75 -2.51 3.77
C ALA A 169 -4.20 -2.23 5.21
N GLU A 170 -4.60 -1.01 5.53
CA GLU A 170 -5.14 -0.65 6.85
C GLU A 170 -6.50 -1.27 7.13
N TRP A 171 -7.40 -1.30 6.15
CA TRP A 171 -8.81 -1.65 6.38
C TRP A 171 -9.37 -2.78 5.48
N ALA A 172 -8.80 -3.05 4.31
CA ALA A 172 -9.31 -4.08 3.40
C ALA A 172 -9.18 -5.48 4.01
N PRO A 173 -10.13 -6.41 3.80
CA PRO A 173 -10.03 -7.76 4.35
C PRO A 173 -8.72 -8.45 3.96
N LEU A 174 -8.00 -8.98 4.95
CA LEU A 174 -6.74 -9.67 4.71
C LEU A 174 -6.88 -10.86 3.71
N PRO A 175 -7.95 -11.68 3.78
CA PRO A 175 -8.17 -12.72 2.77
C PRO A 175 -8.22 -12.18 1.33
N ASP A 176 -8.82 -11.00 1.12
CA ASP A 176 -8.88 -10.38 -0.21
C ASP A 176 -7.50 -9.92 -0.67
N LEU A 177 -6.70 -9.31 0.21
CA LEU A 177 -5.31 -8.93 -0.07
C LEU A 177 -4.47 -10.16 -0.47
N ALA A 178 -4.68 -11.30 0.17
CA ALA A 178 -4.03 -12.56 -0.18
C ALA A 178 -4.52 -13.08 -1.54
N LYS A 179 -5.84 -13.19 -1.71
CA LYS A 179 -6.52 -13.74 -2.89
C LYS A 179 -6.11 -13.02 -4.17
N TYR A 180 -5.99 -11.69 -4.13
CA TYR A 180 -5.64 -10.87 -5.29
C TYR A 180 -4.12 -10.62 -5.43
N GLY A 181 -3.29 -11.36 -4.68
CA GLY A 181 -1.84 -11.37 -4.89
C GLY A 181 -1.08 -10.22 -4.25
N ILE A 182 -1.72 -9.32 -3.50
CA ILE A 182 -1.07 -8.16 -2.88
C ILE A 182 0.03 -8.59 -1.91
N ILE A 183 -0.26 -9.56 -1.03
CA ILE A 183 0.75 -10.08 -0.08
C ILE A 183 1.97 -10.62 -0.83
N HIS A 184 1.75 -11.33 -1.95
CA HIS A 184 2.83 -11.87 -2.78
C HIS A 184 3.64 -10.75 -3.45
N GLY A 185 2.96 -9.76 -4.07
CA GLY A 185 3.61 -8.63 -4.72
C GLY A 185 4.47 -7.82 -3.74
N CYS A 186 3.95 -7.49 -2.55
CA CYS A 186 4.72 -6.83 -1.51
C CYS A 186 5.88 -7.70 -1.02
N SER A 187 5.68 -9.01 -0.80
CA SER A 187 6.75 -9.92 -0.38
C SER A 187 7.91 -9.96 -1.38
N PHE A 188 7.60 -9.99 -2.67
CA PHE A 188 8.60 -10.02 -3.73
C PHE A 188 9.44 -8.72 -3.75
N LEU A 189 8.80 -7.57 -3.58
CA LEU A 189 9.45 -6.26 -3.59
C LEU A 189 10.37 -6.00 -2.39
N LEU A 190 10.28 -6.78 -1.30
CA LEU A 190 11.22 -6.72 -0.17
C LEU A 190 12.66 -7.05 -0.57
N SER A 191 12.85 -7.79 -1.67
CA SER A 191 14.19 -8.11 -2.20
C SER A 191 14.84 -6.95 -2.96
N SER A 192 14.09 -5.88 -3.26
CA SER A 192 14.56 -4.73 -4.03
C SER A 192 14.90 -3.56 -3.11
N PRO A 193 16.16 -3.12 -2.99
CA PRO A 193 16.55 -2.02 -2.10
C PRO A 193 15.77 -0.73 -2.32
N ASP A 194 15.42 -0.41 -3.57
CA ASP A 194 14.67 0.80 -3.94
C ASP A 194 13.22 0.81 -3.42
N PHE A 195 12.65 -0.37 -3.17
CA PHE A 195 11.23 -0.53 -2.83
C PHE A 195 10.98 -1.18 -1.47
N ARG A 196 11.99 -1.81 -0.87
CA ARG A 196 11.83 -2.65 0.32
C ARG A 196 11.19 -1.92 1.50
N LEU A 197 11.50 -0.64 1.73
CA LEU A 197 10.91 0.12 2.84
C LEU A 197 9.41 0.37 2.62
N HIS A 198 9.02 0.80 1.42
CA HIS A 198 7.61 0.98 1.05
C HIS A 198 6.82 -0.34 1.11
N ALA A 199 7.45 -1.44 0.67
CA ALA A 199 6.86 -2.78 0.75
C ALA A 199 6.81 -3.30 2.20
N CYS A 200 7.75 -2.93 3.06
CA CYS A 200 7.77 -3.35 4.46
C CYS A 200 6.66 -2.69 5.27
N GLU A 201 6.29 -1.45 4.93
CA GLU A 201 5.17 -0.75 5.54
C GLU A 201 3.86 -1.56 5.42
N PHE A 202 3.62 -2.22 4.29
CA PHE A 202 2.49 -3.14 4.14
C PHE A 202 2.45 -4.19 5.27
N PHE A 203 3.59 -4.82 5.56
CA PHE A 203 3.68 -5.85 6.59
C PHE A 203 3.48 -5.28 7.99
N LYS A 204 4.01 -4.08 8.25
CA LYS A 204 3.79 -3.35 9.49
C LYS A 204 2.31 -3.06 9.73
N LEU A 205 1.58 -2.64 8.70
CA LEU A 205 0.15 -2.34 8.77
C LEU A 205 -0.71 -3.59 9.01
N VAL A 206 -0.37 -4.72 8.37
CA VAL A 206 -1.19 -5.93 8.48
C VAL A 206 -0.87 -6.80 9.69
N SER A 207 0.37 -6.79 10.20
CA SER A 207 0.81 -7.64 11.32
C SER A 207 0.01 -7.49 12.63
N PRO A 208 -0.39 -6.28 13.07
CA PRO A 208 -1.19 -6.10 14.29
C PRO A 208 -2.68 -6.35 14.08
N ARG A 209 -3.13 -6.72 12.87
CA ARG A 209 -4.56 -6.95 12.61
C ARG A 209 -5.09 -8.09 13.44
N LYS A 210 -6.27 -7.87 14.03
CA LYS A 210 -6.94 -8.86 14.86
C LYS A 210 -7.61 -9.93 13.99
N ARG A 211 -7.48 -11.18 14.42
CA ARG A 211 -8.19 -12.31 13.83
C ARG A 211 -9.72 -12.08 13.90
N PRO A 212 -10.44 -12.24 12.78
CA PRO A 212 -11.90 -12.17 12.79
C PRO A 212 -12.50 -13.37 13.54
N VAL A 213 -13.72 -13.20 14.04
CA VAL A 213 -14.46 -14.24 14.79
C VAL A 213 -15.49 -14.95 13.89
N ASP A 214 -15.64 -14.48 12.65
CA ASP A 214 -16.57 -15.00 11.66
C ASP A 214 -15.97 -16.16 10.83
N GLU A 215 -16.73 -16.59 9.82
CA GLU A 215 -16.36 -17.69 8.93
C GLU A 215 -15.09 -17.43 8.09
N SER A 216 -14.62 -16.17 8.00
CA SER A 216 -13.39 -15.82 7.28
C SER A 216 -12.10 -16.10 8.07
N ALA A 217 -12.22 -16.53 9.33
CA ALA A 217 -11.08 -16.76 10.20
C ALA A 217 -10.04 -17.77 9.66
N PRO A 218 -10.41 -18.89 9.00
CA PRO A 218 -9.44 -19.80 8.41
C PRO A 218 -8.64 -19.16 7.26
N ASP A 219 -9.30 -18.37 6.41
CA ASP A 219 -8.65 -17.67 5.30
C ASP A 219 -7.72 -16.58 5.81
N PHE A 220 -8.13 -15.90 6.89
CA PHE A 220 -7.29 -14.94 7.61
C PHE A 220 -6.05 -15.64 8.18
N ASP A 221 -6.22 -16.78 8.87
CA ASP A 221 -5.11 -17.54 9.46
C ASP A 221 -4.13 -18.00 8.36
N SER A 222 -4.63 -18.44 7.21
CA SER A 222 -3.81 -18.80 6.05
C SER A 222 -3.01 -17.61 5.52
N ALA A 223 -3.65 -16.45 5.36
CA ALA A 223 -2.97 -15.23 4.90
C ALA A 223 -1.90 -14.74 5.92
N MET A 224 -2.20 -14.82 7.21
CA MET A 224 -1.25 -14.49 8.28
C MET A 224 -0.06 -15.46 8.31
N ARG A 225 -0.28 -16.77 8.09
CA ARG A 225 0.83 -17.73 7.95
C ARG A 225 1.79 -17.34 6.82
N ASN A 226 1.27 -16.88 5.68
CA ASN A 226 2.12 -16.41 4.58
C ASN A 226 2.98 -15.20 5.01
N ILE A 227 2.40 -14.27 5.76
CA ILE A 227 3.11 -13.12 6.32
C ILE A 227 4.20 -13.56 7.32
N PHE A 228 3.90 -14.50 8.23
CA PHE A 228 4.90 -15.12 9.11
C PHE A 228 6.06 -15.71 8.29
N HIS A 229 5.77 -16.53 7.28
CA HIS A 229 6.81 -17.14 6.45
C HIS A 229 7.72 -16.11 5.78
N THR A 230 7.13 -15.07 5.17
CA THR A 230 7.90 -14.00 4.52
C THR A 230 8.84 -13.30 5.51
N LEU A 231 8.31 -12.83 6.64
CA LEU A 231 9.10 -12.09 7.62
C LEU A 231 10.12 -12.98 8.35
N MET A 232 9.79 -14.24 8.63
CA MET A 232 10.71 -15.20 9.24
C MET A 232 11.90 -15.51 8.33
N ASN A 233 11.65 -15.67 7.02
CA ASN A 233 12.71 -15.92 6.05
C ASN A 233 13.66 -14.71 5.96
N LEU A 234 13.12 -13.49 5.87
CA LEU A 234 13.94 -12.26 5.87
C LEU A 234 14.71 -12.07 7.17
N SER A 235 14.07 -12.32 8.31
CA SER A 235 14.72 -12.27 9.62
C SER A 235 15.90 -13.24 9.69
N LYS A 236 15.71 -14.46 9.20
CA LYS A 236 16.76 -15.49 9.14
C LYS A 236 17.94 -15.04 8.30
N GLU A 237 17.69 -14.51 7.11
CA GLU A 237 18.74 -14.00 6.22
C GLU A 237 19.50 -12.83 6.84
N PHE A 238 18.80 -11.87 7.44
CA PHE A 238 19.40 -10.73 8.10
C PHE A 238 20.27 -11.15 9.29
N LEU A 239 19.73 -11.97 10.20
CA LEU A 239 20.46 -12.43 11.38
C LEU A 239 21.69 -13.28 11.01
N TYR A 240 21.59 -14.10 9.95
CA TYR A 240 22.73 -14.84 9.43
C TYR A 240 23.83 -13.91 8.90
N LYS A 241 23.45 -12.92 8.07
CA LYS A 241 24.39 -11.91 7.54
C LYS A 241 25.06 -11.12 8.66
N SER A 242 24.28 -10.68 9.66
CA SER A 242 24.76 -9.92 10.82
C SER A 242 25.72 -10.72 11.72
N GLY A 243 25.46 -12.01 11.93
CA GLY A 243 26.31 -12.88 12.73
C GLY A 243 27.61 -13.30 12.05
N SER A 244 27.66 -13.25 10.71
CA SER A 244 28.90 -13.45 9.96
C SER A 244 29.76 -12.18 10.03
N SER A 245 30.96 -12.28 10.60
CA SER A 245 31.92 -11.18 10.83
C SER A 245 32.48 -10.51 9.54
N SER A 246 31.82 -10.70 8.40
CA SER A 246 32.22 -10.27 7.07
C SER A 246 31.34 -9.17 6.46
N GLY A 247 30.20 -8.83 7.07
CA GLY A 247 29.30 -7.79 6.55
C GLY A 247 29.34 -6.52 7.39
N ALA A 248 29.89 -5.43 6.84
CA ALA A 248 29.52 -4.11 7.35
C ALA A 248 28.04 -3.90 7.03
N LEU A 249 27.17 -3.99 8.04
CA LEU A 249 25.76 -3.63 7.88
C LEU A 249 25.69 -2.14 7.58
N ASP A 250 25.12 -1.76 6.44
CA ASP A 250 24.81 -0.38 6.17
C ASP A 250 23.63 0.09 7.05
N GLU A 251 23.45 1.41 7.18
CA GLU A 251 22.35 1.96 7.98
C GLU A 251 20.98 1.58 7.41
N SER A 252 20.87 1.42 6.10
CA SER A 252 19.61 1.06 5.43
C SER A 252 19.17 -0.37 5.73
N ASP A 253 20.10 -1.31 5.87
CA ASP A 253 19.85 -2.70 6.24
C ASP A 253 19.40 -2.81 7.69
N ILE A 254 19.93 -1.95 8.57
CA ILE A 254 19.50 -1.86 9.97
C ILE A 254 18.09 -1.28 10.05
N GLU A 255 17.83 -0.15 9.35
CA GLU A 255 16.50 0.44 9.27
C GLU A 255 15.48 -0.59 8.78
N PHE A 256 15.79 -1.29 7.69
CA PHE A 256 14.92 -2.34 7.16
C PHE A 256 14.67 -3.48 8.17
N ALA A 257 15.71 -3.90 8.89
CA ALA A 257 15.58 -4.91 9.94
C ALA A 257 14.74 -4.44 11.13
N GLU A 258 14.75 -3.15 11.47
CA GLU A 258 13.89 -2.57 12.51
C GLU A 258 12.41 -2.71 12.14
N TYR A 259 12.02 -2.41 10.90
CA TYR A 259 10.66 -2.63 10.42
C TYR A 259 10.24 -4.10 10.46
N ILE A 260 11.14 -5.02 10.07
CA ILE A 260 10.88 -6.47 10.14
C ILE A 260 10.70 -6.91 11.59
N CYS A 261 11.60 -6.48 12.49
CA CYS A 261 11.57 -6.81 13.91
C CYS A 261 10.27 -6.31 14.56
N GLU A 262 9.88 -5.06 14.30
CA GLU A 262 8.61 -4.49 14.76
C GLU A 262 7.40 -5.32 14.29
N SER A 263 7.36 -5.68 13.00
CA SER A 263 6.28 -6.50 12.45
C SER A 263 6.25 -7.90 13.07
N MET A 264 7.42 -8.52 13.26
CA MET A 264 7.56 -9.81 13.93
C MET A 264 7.05 -9.78 15.37
N VAL A 265 7.32 -8.71 16.14
CA VAL A 265 6.76 -8.51 17.49
C VAL A 265 5.24 -8.47 17.44
N PHE A 266 4.65 -7.66 16.55
CA PHE A 266 3.18 -7.56 16.43
C PHE A 266 2.53 -8.90 16.09
N LEU A 267 3.14 -9.67 15.17
CA LEU A 267 2.68 -11.01 14.83
C LEU A 267 2.68 -11.96 16.03
N GLY A 268 3.76 -11.93 16.82
CA GLY A 268 3.87 -12.75 18.03
C GLY A 268 2.85 -12.38 19.10
N SER A 269 2.57 -11.09 19.28
CA SER A 269 1.63 -10.62 20.30
C SER A 269 0.16 -10.85 19.91
N SER A 270 -0.20 -10.73 18.62
CA SER A 270 -1.60 -10.73 18.18
C SER A 270 -2.03 -11.98 17.41
N ASN A 271 -1.08 -12.69 16.79
CA ASN A 271 -1.37 -13.68 15.75
C ASN A 271 -0.59 -15.00 15.89
N LEU A 272 0.05 -15.26 17.03
CA LEU A 272 0.86 -16.47 17.27
C LEU A 272 0.06 -17.78 17.07
N GLN A 273 -1.24 -17.77 17.33
CA GLN A 273 -2.15 -18.90 17.07
C GLN A 273 -2.09 -19.39 15.61
N CYS A 274 -1.76 -18.50 14.66
CA CYS A 274 -1.67 -18.86 13.25
C CYS A 274 -0.55 -19.87 13.00
N ILE A 275 0.52 -19.88 13.80
CA ILE A 275 1.64 -20.82 13.67
C ILE A 275 1.77 -21.80 14.84
N ALA A 276 0.97 -21.65 15.90
CA ALA A 276 1.11 -22.42 17.13
C ALA A 276 0.99 -23.95 16.94
N GLY A 277 0.18 -24.39 15.98
CA GLY A 277 0.02 -25.81 15.64
C GLY A 277 1.15 -26.39 14.77
N ASP A 278 2.08 -25.56 14.29
CA ASP A 278 3.18 -25.98 13.43
C ASP A 278 4.44 -26.27 14.26
N SER A 279 4.78 -27.56 14.36
CA SER A 279 5.94 -28.05 15.12
C SER A 279 7.30 -27.55 14.61
N THR A 280 7.35 -26.95 13.42
CA THR A 280 8.58 -26.44 12.80
C THR A 280 8.65 -24.92 12.84
N LEU A 281 7.54 -24.23 12.53
CA LEU A 281 7.53 -22.77 12.45
C LEU A 281 7.57 -22.11 13.81
N LEU A 282 6.84 -22.62 14.80
CA LEU A 282 6.78 -21.98 16.12
C LEU A 282 8.16 -21.94 16.80
N PRO A 283 8.93 -23.05 16.88
CA PRO A 283 10.29 -23.00 17.44
C PRO A 283 11.22 -22.08 16.66
N LEU A 284 11.14 -22.09 15.31
CA LEU A 284 11.95 -21.23 14.47
C LEU A 284 11.62 -19.75 14.73
N TYR A 285 10.35 -19.39 14.87
CA TYR A 285 9.93 -18.03 15.19
C TYR A 285 10.56 -17.54 16.50
N PHE A 286 10.49 -18.35 17.57
CA PHE A 286 11.13 -18.01 18.85
C PHE A 286 12.65 -17.89 18.74
N GLN A 287 13.31 -18.74 17.94
CA GLN A 287 14.75 -18.62 17.69
C GLN A 287 15.10 -17.30 17.01
N LEU A 288 14.30 -16.85 16.04
CA LEU A 288 14.51 -15.56 15.36
C LEU A 288 14.26 -14.39 16.31
N MET A 289 13.20 -14.43 17.12
CA MET A 289 12.93 -13.41 18.14
C MET A 289 14.04 -13.32 19.19
N LEU A 290 14.60 -14.47 19.59
CA LEU A 290 15.78 -14.50 20.46
C LEU A 290 17.00 -13.92 19.75
N GLY A 291 17.17 -14.17 18.46
CA GLY A 291 18.24 -13.60 17.64
C GLY A 291 18.18 -12.07 17.58
N PHE A 292 17.00 -11.47 17.38
CA PHE A 292 16.83 -10.03 17.49
C PHE A 292 17.09 -9.51 18.90
N PHE A 293 16.64 -10.24 19.92
CA PHE A 293 16.88 -9.88 21.32
C PHE A 293 18.37 -9.94 21.69
N GLN A 294 19.15 -10.82 21.10
CA GLN A 294 20.59 -10.91 21.37
C GLN A 294 21.42 -10.03 20.44
N HIS A 295 20.78 -9.27 19.55
CA HIS A 295 21.47 -8.48 18.55
C HIS A 295 22.24 -7.31 19.18
N PHE A 296 23.46 -7.06 18.69
CA PHE A 296 24.35 -6.03 19.26
C PHE A 296 23.86 -4.59 19.04
N LYS A 297 22.98 -4.37 18.05
CA LYS A 297 22.32 -3.07 17.84
C LYS A 297 21.18 -2.90 18.84
N LEU A 298 21.30 -1.87 19.67
CA LEU A 298 20.36 -1.57 20.75
C LEU A 298 18.91 -1.39 20.28
N ALA A 299 18.69 -0.78 19.12
CA ALA A 299 17.34 -0.57 18.58
C ALA A 299 16.60 -1.90 18.33
N LEU A 300 17.26 -2.87 17.70
CA LEU A 300 16.71 -4.21 17.46
C LEU A 300 16.50 -5.00 18.75
N HIS A 301 17.45 -4.91 19.69
CA HIS A 301 17.31 -5.49 21.02
C HIS A 301 16.09 -4.93 21.76
N PHE A 302 15.96 -3.61 21.80
CA PHE A 302 14.87 -2.94 22.52
C PHE A 302 13.52 -3.21 21.87
N GLN A 303 13.44 -3.20 20.53
CA GLN A 303 12.20 -3.49 19.82
C GLN A 303 11.72 -4.93 20.11
N SER A 304 12.62 -5.91 20.03
CA SER A 304 12.28 -7.32 20.28
C SER A 304 12.01 -7.64 21.76
N LEU A 305 12.54 -6.86 22.71
CA LEU A 305 12.22 -6.99 24.13
C LEU A 305 10.71 -6.90 24.38
N LEU A 306 9.99 -6.06 23.62
CA LEU A 306 8.53 -5.88 23.76
C LEU A 306 7.75 -7.19 23.59
N PHE A 307 8.25 -8.12 22.78
CA PHE A 307 7.63 -9.43 22.62
C PHE A 307 7.72 -10.29 23.89
N TRP A 308 8.81 -10.19 24.64
CA TRP A 308 9.07 -11.01 25.83
C TRP A 308 8.41 -10.48 27.11
N LEU A 309 7.85 -9.27 27.06
CA LEU A 309 7.20 -8.61 28.19
C LEU A 309 5.68 -8.83 28.26
N VAL A 310 5.08 -9.39 27.20
CA VAL A 310 3.64 -9.68 27.07
C VAL A 310 3.37 -11.15 27.39
#